data_AF-A0A838WFD4-F1
#
_entry.id   AF-A0A838WFD4-F1
#
_cell.length_a   1.000
_cell.length_b   1.000
_cell.length_c   1.000
_cell.angle_alpha   90.00
_cell.angle_beta   90.00
_cell.angle_gamma   90.00
#
_symmetry.space_group_name_H-M   'P 1'
#
loop_
_entity.id
_entity.type
_entity.pdbx_description
1 polymer ?
#
loop_
_entity_poly.entity_id
_entity_poly.type
_entity_poly.pdbx_seq_one_letter_code
_entity_poly.pdbx_strand_id
1 'polypeptide(L)'
;MDPTLFEQYFVLFDESGVTRRPCDLFLDFSYRLTGLSAIFQDEAATKKKYLLSSEYHRLHIAGSEAFCVGIGVMDRLPVVPVNVENNPDYGRTLYQSGSFTDYGTKQDYSIPKLQEYLARNDVEVSRALWQTLCQVKPEVLQARYRPNARAEFRSAPSQLVHHLRKAAWIPDRDGIFHKQAGISRDRLREDFPWENANCWLTAIEFGKAAMHIEAEAKAREAQRESAATTLGIPVELADELGTLSPDELRQLVLKVKSHRHRQFPVRRPSNPERRITQVAGAANDAPDIEYGKPRRRVRTTNRETKIAARQYLIDLYTNDDDELVCQICEEVMPFKLRNGAYYFETVEFLDLEREHRENYLALCPTCSAKFNYADATTDEELLESTLRVENDTVSVSLAHEEGTIRFVETHLIDLRAVLGVTAEV
;
A
#
# COMPACT_ATOMS: atom_id res chain seq x y z
N MET A 1 -30.65 48.35 -10.83
CA MET A 1 -31.50 49.18 -9.97
C MET A 1 -30.64 49.65 -8.80
N ASP A 2 -30.79 50.87 -8.32
CA ASP A 2 -30.01 51.36 -7.18
C ASP A 2 -30.57 50.73 -5.88
N PRO A 3 -29.82 49.87 -5.17
CA PRO A 3 -30.30 49.20 -3.98
C PRO A 3 -30.57 50.17 -2.81
N THR A 4 -30.00 51.38 -2.85
CA THR A 4 -30.22 52.40 -1.81
C THR A 4 -31.65 52.95 -1.83
N LEU A 5 -32.35 52.83 -2.96
CA LEU A 5 -33.71 53.36 -3.13
C LEU A 5 -34.72 52.76 -2.13
N PHE A 6 -34.55 51.49 -1.78
CA PHE A 6 -35.44 50.75 -0.87
C PHE A 6 -34.82 50.43 0.49
N GLU A 7 -33.59 50.88 0.74
CA GLU A 7 -32.80 50.46 1.91
C GLU A 7 -33.48 50.78 3.25
N GLN A 8 -34.23 51.88 3.31
CA GLN A 8 -34.91 52.33 4.53
C GLN A 8 -36.38 51.88 4.62
N TYR A 9 -36.92 51.25 3.58
CA TYR A 9 -38.35 50.95 3.48
C TYR A 9 -38.67 49.47 3.76
N PHE A 10 -39.78 49.23 4.46
CA PHE A 10 -40.28 47.88 4.78
C PHE A 10 -41.22 47.39 3.68
N VAL A 11 -40.64 46.96 2.55
CA VAL A 11 -41.37 46.68 1.31
C VAL A 11 -41.54 45.20 0.97
N LEU A 12 -40.85 44.31 1.70
CA LEU A 12 -40.88 42.87 1.44
C LEU A 12 -41.30 42.09 2.69
N PHE A 13 -41.90 40.92 2.52
CA PHE A 13 -42.26 40.01 3.61
C PHE A 13 -41.17 38.95 3.85
N ASP A 14 -40.94 38.61 5.11
CA ASP A 14 -40.26 37.38 5.48
C ASP A 14 -41.22 36.18 5.45
N GLU A 15 -40.70 34.96 5.62
CA GLU A 15 -41.50 33.73 5.64
C GLU A 15 -42.58 33.69 6.74
N SER A 16 -42.48 34.53 7.77
CA SER A 16 -43.50 34.67 8.82
C SER A 16 -44.59 35.69 8.49
N GLY A 17 -44.54 36.31 7.31
CA GLY A 17 -45.49 37.34 6.88
C GLY A 17 -45.22 38.73 7.49
N VAL A 18 -44.06 38.95 8.10
CA VAL A 18 -43.69 40.24 8.69
C VAL A 18 -42.96 41.08 7.64
N THR A 19 -43.31 42.36 7.54
CA THR A 19 -42.61 43.28 6.64
C THR A 19 -41.19 43.57 7.13
N ARG A 20 -40.22 43.54 6.22
CA ARG A 20 -38.79 43.74 6.44
C ARG A 20 -38.20 44.67 5.39
N ARG A 21 -37.06 45.26 5.72
CA ARG A 21 -36.22 45.97 4.74
C ARG A 21 -35.50 44.95 3.87
N PRO A 22 -35.25 45.23 2.58
CA PRO A 22 -34.51 44.31 1.72
C PRO A 22 -33.17 43.87 2.29
N CYS A 23 -32.42 44.80 2.91
CA CYS A 23 -31.10 44.52 3.50
C CYS A 23 -31.16 43.60 4.73
N ASP A 24 -32.32 43.40 5.35
CA ASP A 24 -32.54 42.45 6.45
C ASP A 24 -32.94 41.06 5.94
N LEU A 25 -33.20 40.90 4.64
CA LEU A 25 -33.62 39.64 4.03
C LEU A 25 -32.48 38.92 3.32
N PHE A 26 -32.66 37.61 3.12
CA PHE A 26 -31.83 36.78 2.25
C PHE A 26 -32.69 35.80 1.45
N LEU A 27 -32.14 35.34 0.32
CA LEU A 27 -32.79 34.43 -0.62
C LEU A 27 -32.15 33.05 -0.53
N ASP A 28 -32.97 31.99 -0.47
CA ASP A 28 -32.52 30.59 -0.44
C ASP A 28 -33.58 29.64 -1.04
N PHE A 29 -33.74 28.41 -0.51
CA PHE A 29 -34.50 27.27 -1.03
C PHE A 29 -35.84 27.53 -1.72
N SER A 30 -36.58 28.59 -1.36
CA SER A 30 -37.82 29.00 -2.05
C SER A 30 -37.59 29.53 -3.47
N TYR A 31 -36.36 29.84 -3.84
CA TYR A 31 -35.95 30.43 -5.12
C TYR A 31 -34.78 29.66 -5.74
N ARG A 32 -33.70 29.46 -4.97
CA ARG A 32 -32.53 28.66 -5.36
C ARG A 32 -31.75 28.24 -4.11
N LEU A 33 -31.05 27.12 -4.16
CA LEU A 33 -30.21 26.66 -3.05
C LEU A 33 -28.97 27.54 -2.89
N THR A 34 -29.02 28.55 -2.01
CA THR A 34 -27.88 29.43 -1.71
C THR A 34 -27.07 28.98 -0.50
N GLY A 35 -27.66 28.17 0.38
CA GLY A 35 -27.04 27.75 1.64
C GLY A 35 -27.00 28.84 2.71
N LEU A 36 -27.59 30.02 2.46
CA LEU A 36 -27.60 31.15 3.40
C LEU A 36 -28.50 30.87 4.62
N SER A 37 -29.51 30.01 4.49
CA SER A 37 -30.34 29.55 5.60
C SER A 37 -29.50 28.90 6.69
N ALA A 38 -28.51 28.07 6.31
CA ALA A 38 -27.62 27.44 7.27
C ALA A 38 -26.83 28.48 8.09
N ILE A 39 -26.53 29.65 7.52
CA ILE A 39 -25.76 30.71 8.17
C ILE A 39 -26.65 31.60 9.05
N PHE A 40 -27.84 31.98 8.58
CA PHE A 40 -28.65 33.03 9.22
C PHE A 40 -29.87 32.53 10.01
N GLN A 41 -30.30 31.29 9.83
CA GLN A 41 -31.36 30.68 10.66
C GLN A 41 -30.82 30.06 11.96
N ASP A 42 -29.50 30.06 12.15
CA ASP A 42 -28.84 29.69 13.40
C ASP A 42 -29.11 30.76 14.49
N GLU A 43 -29.63 30.34 15.65
CA GLU A 43 -30.01 31.22 16.76
C GLU A 43 -28.83 32.03 17.32
N ALA A 44 -27.59 31.61 17.06
CA ALA A 44 -26.36 32.31 17.46
C ALA A 44 -25.99 33.54 16.60
N ALA A 45 -26.75 33.85 15.54
CA ALA A 45 -26.41 34.94 14.62
C ALA A 45 -26.58 36.34 15.25
N THR A 46 -25.47 37.09 15.37
CA THR A 46 -25.40 38.45 15.96
C THR A 46 -26.21 39.53 15.22
N LYS A 47 -26.65 39.29 13.99
CA LYS A 47 -27.54 40.19 13.24
C LYS A 47 -28.57 39.34 12.50
N LYS A 48 -29.79 39.31 13.05
CA LYS A 48 -30.89 38.48 12.54
C LYS A 48 -31.25 38.91 11.13
N LYS A 49 -30.90 38.09 10.14
CA LYS A 49 -31.45 38.17 8.79
C LYS A 49 -32.61 37.18 8.66
N TYR A 50 -33.55 37.48 7.78
CA TYR A 50 -34.77 36.69 7.62
C TYR A 50 -34.86 36.13 6.20
N LEU A 51 -35.43 34.93 6.07
CA LEU A 51 -35.67 34.34 4.77
C LEU A 51 -36.76 35.14 4.05
N LEU A 52 -36.52 35.48 2.78
CA LEU A 52 -37.51 36.09 1.90
C LEU A 52 -38.71 35.16 1.70
N SER A 53 -39.92 35.71 1.87
CA SER A 53 -41.17 34.96 1.74
C SER A 53 -41.27 34.18 0.44
N SER A 54 -41.58 32.89 0.54
CA SER A 54 -41.90 32.01 -0.60
C SER A 54 -43.11 32.47 -1.42
N GLU A 55 -43.94 33.39 -0.90
CA GLU A 55 -45.14 33.86 -1.58
C GLU A 55 -44.84 34.51 -2.93
N TYR A 56 -43.77 35.31 -3.05
CA TYR A 56 -43.46 35.96 -4.33
C TYR A 56 -43.08 34.95 -5.41
N HIS A 57 -42.47 33.83 -5.03
CA HIS A 57 -42.19 32.72 -5.93
C HIS A 57 -43.46 31.93 -6.26
N ARG A 58 -44.28 31.60 -5.26
CA ARG A 58 -45.56 30.88 -5.42
C ARG A 58 -46.55 31.63 -6.31
N LEU A 59 -46.55 32.95 -6.28
CA LEU A 59 -47.38 33.80 -7.14
C LEU A 59 -46.85 33.89 -8.59
N HIS A 60 -45.74 33.21 -8.91
CA HIS A 60 -45.11 33.20 -10.23
C HIS A 60 -44.87 34.61 -10.81
N ILE A 61 -44.51 35.57 -9.95
CA ILE A 61 -44.23 36.95 -10.37
C ILE A 61 -42.93 36.94 -11.16
N ALA A 62 -43.03 37.18 -12.47
CA ALA A 62 -41.88 37.21 -13.38
C ALA A 62 -40.86 38.26 -12.92
N GLY A 63 -39.58 37.86 -12.82
CA GLY A 63 -38.49 38.75 -12.40
C GLY A 63 -38.46 39.09 -10.91
N SER A 64 -39.30 38.47 -10.07
CA SER A 64 -39.34 38.73 -8.62
C SER A 64 -37.99 38.52 -7.93
N GLU A 65 -37.26 37.45 -8.26
CA GLU A 65 -35.91 37.20 -7.74
C GLU A 65 -34.96 38.34 -8.10
N ALA A 66 -34.83 38.63 -9.40
CA ALA A 66 -33.92 39.68 -9.89
C ALA A 66 -34.27 41.06 -9.32
N PHE A 67 -35.56 41.34 -9.14
CA PHE A 67 -36.03 42.55 -8.48
C PHE A 67 -35.62 42.57 -7.00
N CYS A 68 -35.92 41.51 -6.24
CA CYS A 68 -35.58 41.42 -4.81
C CYS A 68 -34.08 41.61 -4.57
N VAL A 69 -33.25 40.90 -5.35
CA VAL A 69 -31.78 41.05 -5.30
C VAL A 69 -31.38 42.48 -5.69
N GLY A 70 -31.98 43.03 -6.75
CA GLY A 70 -31.72 44.38 -7.24
C GLY A 70 -32.06 45.50 -6.26
N ILE A 71 -32.99 45.27 -5.32
CA ILE A 71 -33.35 46.22 -4.26
C ILE A 71 -32.68 45.94 -2.92
N GLY A 72 -31.77 44.96 -2.84
CA GLY A 72 -30.90 44.74 -1.68
C GLY A 72 -31.17 43.48 -0.86
N VAL A 73 -32.00 42.54 -1.33
CA VAL A 73 -32.10 41.20 -0.71
C VAL A 73 -30.79 40.44 -0.92
N MET A 74 -30.27 39.85 0.14
CA MET A 74 -28.99 39.14 0.10
C MET A 74 -29.10 37.81 -0.65
N ASP A 75 -28.25 37.62 -1.65
CA ASP A 75 -28.23 36.41 -2.48
C ASP A 75 -26.88 35.67 -2.45
N ARG A 76 -25.92 36.20 -1.69
CA ARG A 76 -24.56 35.69 -1.46
C ARG A 76 -23.94 36.32 -0.20
N LEU A 77 -22.83 35.76 0.29
CA LEU A 77 -22.09 36.36 1.40
C LEU A 77 -21.37 37.65 0.98
N PRO A 78 -21.42 38.72 1.78
CA PRO A 78 -20.78 39.98 1.43
C PRO A 78 -19.27 39.88 1.60
N VAL A 79 -18.52 40.14 0.52
CA VAL A 79 -17.07 40.35 0.58
C VAL A 79 -16.82 41.83 0.82
N VAL A 80 -16.22 42.16 1.96
CA VAL A 80 -16.04 43.56 2.40
C VAL A 80 -14.57 43.94 2.47
N PRO A 81 -14.23 45.23 2.31
CA PRO A 81 -12.88 45.72 2.58
C PRO A 81 -12.49 45.50 4.04
N VAL A 82 -11.26 45.08 4.29
CA VAL A 82 -10.68 44.91 5.63
C VAL A 82 -9.32 45.61 5.73
N ASN A 83 -8.80 45.76 6.95
CA ASN A 83 -7.49 46.37 7.15
C ASN A 83 -6.39 45.50 6.54
N VAL A 84 -5.69 46.04 5.52
CA VAL A 84 -4.56 45.39 4.83
C VAL A 84 -3.39 45.05 5.75
N GLU A 85 -3.24 45.76 6.87
CA GLU A 85 -2.17 45.51 7.85
C GLU A 85 -2.35 44.17 8.57
N ASN A 86 -3.56 43.62 8.58
CA ASN A 86 -3.85 42.29 9.12
C ASN A 86 -3.57 41.16 8.12
N ASN A 87 -3.17 41.49 6.89
CA ASN A 87 -2.82 40.49 5.89
C ASN A 87 -1.57 39.70 6.35
N PRO A 88 -1.59 38.35 6.30
CA PRO A 88 -0.42 37.53 6.67
C PRO A 88 0.86 37.90 5.89
N ASP A 89 0.71 38.35 4.65
CA ASP A 89 1.82 38.77 3.79
C ASP A 89 2.11 40.29 3.87
N TYR A 90 1.52 41.00 4.83
CA TYR A 90 1.70 42.45 4.96
C TYR A 90 3.17 42.81 5.13
N GLY A 91 3.83 42.34 6.18
CA GLY A 91 5.22 42.73 6.47
C GLY A 91 6.24 42.26 5.42
N ARG A 92 6.01 41.09 4.80
CA ARG A 92 6.97 40.45 3.90
C ARG A 92 6.82 40.90 2.45
N THR A 93 5.58 41.04 1.97
CA THR A 93 5.29 41.22 0.55
C THR A 93 4.66 42.58 0.28
N LEU A 94 3.64 42.98 1.04
CA LEU A 94 2.87 44.21 0.74
C LEU A 94 3.56 45.48 1.25
N TYR A 95 4.16 45.44 2.43
CA TYR A 95 4.71 46.62 3.10
C TYR A 95 5.87 47.20 2.30
N GLN A 96 5.83 48.52 2.12
CA GLN A 96 6.90 49.29 1.52
C GLN A 96 7.10 50.56 2.33
N SER A 97 8.37 50.90 2.59
CA SER A 97 8.76 52.12 3.28
C SER A 97 8.36 53.36 2.47
N GLY A 98 7.89 54.38 3.16
CA GLY A 98 7.58 55.69 2.59
C GLY A 98 6.40 56.34 3.31
N SER A 99 6.30 57.67 3.20
CA SER A 99 5.15 58.39 3.74
C SER A 99 3.89 58.04 2.97
N PHE A 100 2.85 57.65 3.70
CA PHE A 100 1.52 57.44 3.14
C PHE A 100 0.91 58.80 2.78
N THR A 101 0.35 58.93 1.57
CA THR A 101 -0.30 60.16 1.10
C THR A 101 -1.71 59.85 0.58
N ASP A 102 -2.48 60.87 0.21
CA ASP A 102 -3.84 60.70 -0.35
C ASP A 102 -3.86 59.90 -1.66
N TYR A 103 -2.71 59.77 -2.32
CA TYR A 103 -2.54 58.91 -3.51
C TYR A 103 -2.22 57.45 -3.16
N GLY A 104 -2.11 57.12 -1.88
CA GLY A 104 -1.87 55.78 -1.38
C GLY A 104 -3.04 54.83 -1.63
N THR A 105 -2.78 53.53 -1.52
CA THR A 105 -3.80 52.48 -1.63
C THR A 105 -3.56 51.47 -0.53
N LYS A 106 -4.62 51.18 0.22
CA LYS A 106 -4.69 50.11 1.21
C LYS A 106 -5.96 49.32 0.93
N GLN A 107 -5.83 48.18 0.25
CA GLN A 107 -6.96 47.34 -0.14
C GLN A 107 -6.69 45.90 0.26
N ASP A 108 -7.62 45.32 0.99
CA ASP A 108 -7.69 43.90 1.30
C ASP A 108 -9.16 43.55 1.56
N TYR A 109 -9.50 42.27 1.46
CA TYR A 109 -10.88 41.81 1.45
C TYR A 109 -11.04 40.53 2.26
N SER A 110 -12.20 40.40 2.91
CA SER A 110 -12.61 39.19 3.60
C SER A 110 -14.13 39.09 3.67
N ILE A 111 -14.63 37.92 4.03
CA ILE A 111 -16.03 37.72 4.42
C ILE A 111 -16.12 37.90 5.93
N PRO A 112 -17.04 38.73 6.46
CA PRO A 112 -17.24 38.85 7.91
C PRO A 112 -17.51 37.48 8.52
N LYS A 113 -16.80 37.15 9.62
CA LYS A 113 -16.89 35.86 10.31
C LYS A 113 -16.52 34.63 9.47
N LEU A 114 -15.76 34.79 8.39
CA LEU A 114 -15.34 33.69 7.51
C LEU A 114 -14.76 32.50 8.28
N GLN A 115 -13.92 32.75 9.29
CA GLN A 115 -13.30 31.69 10.08
C GLN A 115 -14.33 30.86 10.88
N GLU A 116 -15.40 31.50 11.39
CA GLU A 116 -16.50 30.80 12.07
C GLU A 116 -17.24 29.90 11.07
N TYR A 117 -17.52 30.39 9.86
CA TYR A 117 -18.17 29.60 8.80
C TYR A 117 -17.33 28.40 8.37
N LEU A 118 -16.01 28.61 8.17
CA LEU A 118 -15.09 27.54 7.79
C LEU A 118 -14.94 26.47 8.87
N ALA A 119 -15.17 26.80 10.15
CA ALA A 119 -15.06 25.87 11.26
C ALA A 119 -16.32 25.00 11.44
N ARG A 120 -17.46 25.36 10.83
CA ARG A 120 -18.72 24.63 11.00
C ARG A 120 -18.75 23.26 10.34
N ASN A 121 -17.90 23.00 9.34
CA ASN A 121 -17.89 21.75 8.56
C ASN A 121 -19.30 21.34 8.12
N ASP A 122 -20.03 22.32 7.57
CA ASP A 122 -21.42 22.20 7.15
C ASP A 122 -21.48 22.37 5.63
N VAL A 123 -22.08 21.40 4.94
CA VAL A 123 -22.12 21.35 3.47
C VAL A 123 -22.84 22.56 2.90
N GLU A 124 -23.91 23.03 3.54
CA GLU A 124 -24.68 24.19 3.08
C GLU A 124 -23.92 25.50 3.30
N VAL A 125 -23.17 25.61 4.40
CA VAL A 125 -22.25 26.75 4.62
C VAL A 125 -21.15 26.78 3.56
N SER A 126 -20.56 25.62 3.25
CA SER A 126 -19.57 25.50 2.17
C SER A 126 -20.15 25.80 0.80
N ARG A 127 -21.40 25.43 0.54
CA ARG A 127 -22.12 25.79 -0.69
C ARG A 127 -22.28 27.31 -0.79
N ALA A 128 -22.71 27.97 0.27
CA ALA A 128 -22.86 29.43 0.30
C ALA A 128 -21.53 30.14 0.02
N LEU A 129 -20.43 29.66 0.61
CA LEU A 129 -19.08 30.15 0.32
C LEU A 129 -18.69 29.90 -1.13
N TRP A 130 -18.89 28.68 -1.65
CA TRP A 130 -18.56 28.30 -3.02
C TRP A 130 -19.27 29.18 -4.06
N GLN A 131 -20.59 29.31 -3.95
CA GLN A 131 -21.39 30.14 -4.86
C GLN A 131 -21.03 31.61 -4.77
N THR A 132 -20.72 32.11 -3.56
CA THR A 132 -20.21 33.47 -3.39
C THR A 132 -18.92 33.65 -4.22
N LEU A 133 -17.98 32.71 -4.10
CA LEU A 133 -16.69 32.75 -4.79
C LEU A 133 -16.79 32.59 -6.32
N CYS A 134 -17.76 31.83 -6.84
CA CYS A 134 -18.03 31.78 -8.28
C CYS A 134 -18.35 33.16 -8.87
N GLN A 135 -18.87 34.09 -8.06
CA GLN A 135 -19.39 35.38 -8.53
C GLN A 135 -18.60 36.59 -8.01
N VAL A 136 -17.52 36.40 -7.24
CA VAL A 136 -16.71 37.53 -6.78
C VAL A 136 -15.95 38.20 -7.93
N LYS A 137 -15.67 39.49 -7.79
CA LYS A 137 -14.77 40.20 -8.71
C LYS A 137 -13.33 39.72 -8.50
N PRO A 138 -12.51 39.53 -9.55
CA PRO A 138 -11.12 39.09 -9.38
C PRO A 138 -10.28 39.96 -8.44
N GLU A 139 -10.60 41.26 -8.36
CA GLU A 139 -9.93 42.23 -7.50
C GLU A 139 -9.96 41.85 -6.02
N VAL A 140 -11.02 41.21 -5.52
CA VAL A 140 -11.13 40.87 -4.10
C VAL A 140 -10.26 39.69 -3.69
N LEU A 141 -9.71 38.96 -4.68
CA LEU A 141 -8.83 37.83 -4.42
C LEU A 141 -7.41 38.28 -4.03
N GLN A 142 -7.06 39.54 -4.27
CA GLN A 142 -5.74 40.09 -3.97
C GLN A 142 -5.82 41.30 -3.04
N ALA A 143 -4.88 41.37 -2.10
CA ALA A 143 -4.58 42.58 -1.37
C ALA A 143 -3.62 43.45 -2.19
N ARG A 144 -3.79 44.78 -2.12
CA ARG A 144 -2.96 45.77 -2.81
C ARG A 144 -2.52 46.87 -1.87
N TYR A 145 -1.23 47.21 -1.92
CA TYR A 145 -0.63 48.27 -1.15
C TYR A 145 0.24 49.18 -2.01
N ARG A 146 0.08 50.50 -1.85
CA ARG A 146 1.08 51.50 -2.26
C ARG A 146 1.02 52.69 -1.30
N PRO A 147 2.14 53.23 -0.79
CA PRO A 147 2.10 54.38 0.12
C PRO A 147 1.84 55.71 -0.59
N ASN A 148 2.32 55.90 -1.82
CA ASN A 148 2.16 57.15 -2.58
C ASN A 148 2.28 56.90 -4.09
N ALA A 149 2.03 57.93 -4.91
CA ALA A 149 2.05 57.81 -6.37
C ALA A 149 3.41 57.44 -7.00
N ARG A 150 4.52 57.62 -6.26
CA ARG A 150 5.87 57.25 -6.73
C ARG A 150 6.23 55.80 -6.42
N ALA A 151 5.47 55.16 -5.52
CA ALA A 151 5.70 53.77 -5.14
C ALA A 151 4.95 52.82 -6.08
N GLU A 152 5.56 51.67 -6.36
CA GLU A 152 4.93 50.61 -7.14
C GLU A 152 3.82 49.91 -6.36
N PHE A 153 2.84 49.37 -7.07
CA PHE A 153 1.83 48.53 -6.45
C PHE A 153 2.44 47.21 -6.03
N ARG A 154 2.36 46.90 -4.73
CA ARG A 154 2.62 45.56 -4.22
C ARG A 154 1.30 44.82 -4.07
N SER A 155 1.29 43.55 -4.46
CA SER A 155 0.11 42.70 -4.42
C SER A 155 0.44 41.36 -3.75
N ALA A 156 -0.51 40.82 -3.02
CA ALA A 156 -0.43 39.52 -2.37
C ALA A 156 -1.84 38.89 -2.33
N PRO A 157 -1.99 37.61 -1.98
CA PRO A 157 -3.31 37.04 -1.74
C PRO A 157 -4.07 37.83 -0.66
N SER A 158 -5.39 37.99 -0.84
CA SER A 158 -6.25 38.63 0.15
C SER A 158 -6.38 37.80 1.42
N GLN A 159 -6.81 38.42 2.53
CA GLN A 159 -7.18 37.71 3.75
C GLN A 159 -8.24 36.62 3.50
N LEU A 160 -9.22 36.88 2.61
CA LEU A 160 -10.17 35.88 2.11
C LEU A 160 -9.46 34.62 1.61
N VAL A 161 -8.51 34.78 0.68
CA VAL A 161 -7.76 33.67 0.09
C VAL A 161 -6.92 32.95 1.14
N HIS A 162 -6.24 33.66 2.05
CA HIS A 162 -5.47 33.04 3.12
C HIS A 162 -6.33 32.16 4.04
N HIS A 163 -7.51 32.62 4.43
CA HIS A 163 -8.42 31.84 5.27
C HIS A 163 -8.95 30.60 4.56
N LEU A 164 -9.37 30.75 3.29
CA LEU A 164 -9.82 29.63 2.46
C LEU A 164 -8.72 28.58 2.24
N ARG A 165 -7.45 29.02 2.15
CA ARG A 165 -6.30 28.13 1.96
C ARG A 165 -5.92 27.30 3.20
N LYS A 166 -6.29 27.79 4.39
CA LYS A 166 -5.89 27.21 5.68
C LYS A 166 -6.87 26.14 6.16
N ALA A 167 -8.16 26.32 5.90
CA ALA A 167 -9.23 25.47 6.40
C ALA A 167 -9.53 24.28 5.48
N ALA A 168 -9.99 23.17 6.06
CA ALA A 168 -10.61 22.07 5.32
C ALA A 168 -12.11 22.34 5.26
N TRP A 169 -12.59 22.92 4.17
CA TRP A 169 -13.97 23.41 4.06
C TRP A 169 -14.70 22.90 2.82
N ILE A 170 -14.04 22.17 1.92
CA ILE A 170 -14.68 21.67 0.70
C ILE A 170 -15.07 20.21 0.92
N PRO A 171 -16.37 19.89 0.97
CA PRO A 171 -16.82 18.51 1.13
C PRO A 171 -16.66 17.71 -0.17
N ASP A 172 -16.25 16.46 -0.07
CA ASP A 172 -16.32 15.50 -1.18
C ASP A 172 -17.71 14.84 -1.28
N ARG A 173 -17.86 13.92 -2.24
CA ARG A 173 -19.08 13.15 -2.48
C ARG A 173 -19.60 12.40 -1.24
N ASP A 174 -18.68 11.99 -0.36
CA ASP A 174 -18.99 11.29 0.89
C ASP A 174 -19.27 12.26 2.05
N GLY A 175 -19.17 13.57 1.82
CA GLY A 175 -19.36 14.61 2.82
C GLY A 175 -18.13 14.82 3.71
N ILE A 176 -16.97 14.27 3.35
CA ILE A 176 -15.71 14.46 4.08
C ILE A 176 -15.10 15.79 3.65
N PHE A 177 -14.71 16.62 4.61
CA PHE A 177 -14.16 17.95 4.36
C PHE A 177 -12.65 17.90 4.09
N HIS A 178 -12.25 18.50 2.97
CA HIS A 178 -10.87 18.57 2.52
C HIS A 178 -10.39 20.01 2.44
N LYS A 179 -9.07 20.18 2.55
CA LYS A 179 -8.41 21.41 2.11
C LYS A 179 -8.50 21.49 0.59
N GLN A 180 -8.66 22.71 0.08
CA GLN A 180 -8.74 22.99 -1.35
C GLN A 180 -7.58 22.41 -2.17
N ALA A 181 -6.35 22.39 -1.63
CA ALA A 181 -5.21 21.86 -2.34
C ALA A 181 -5.23 20.32 -2.46
N GLY A 182 -5.89 19.63 -1.54
CA GLY A 182 -5.87 18.16 -1.42
C GLY A 182 -7.04 17.44 -2.09
N ILE A 183 -8.03 18.16 -2.60
CA ILE A 183 -9.18 17.60 -3.31
C ILE A 183 -9.04 17.80 -4.82
N SER A 184 -9.27 16.74 -5.59
CA SER A 184 -9.30 16.79 -7.05
C SER A 184 -10.70 17.16 -7.55
N ARG A 185 -10.78 17.60 -8.80
CA ARG A 185 -12.06 17.95 -9.44
C ARG A 185 -13.03 16.76 -9.43
N ASP A 186 -12.55 15.55 -9.65
CA ASP A 186 -13.40 14.37 -9.76
C ASP A 186 -14.05 13.96 -8.43
N ARG A 187 -13.45 14.35 -7.31
CA ARG A 187 -13.98 14.11 -5.96
C ARG A 187 -14.98 15.17 -5.48
N LEU A 188 -15.14 16.27 -6.21
CA LEU A 188 -16.14 17.28 -5.89
C LEU A 188 -17.55 16.67 -5.96
N ARG A 189 -18.42 17.18 -5.09
CA ARG A 189 -19.85 16.88 -5.14
C ARG A 189 -20.48 17.53 -6.37
N GLU A 190 -21.55 16.93 -6.89
CA GLU A 190 -22.24 17.38 -8.10
C GLU A 190 -22.86 18.78 -7.95
N ASP A 191 -23.22 19.15 -6.72
CA ASP A 191 -23.85 20.40 -6.35
C ASP A 191 -22.85 21.56 -6.10
N PHE A 192 -21.56 21.32 -6.37
CA PHE A 192 -20.47 22.31 -6.34
C PHE A 192 -19.96 22.54 -7.78
N PRO A 193 -20.52 23.52 -8.52
CA PRO A 193 -20.23 23.68 -9.93
C PRO A 193 -18.76 24.10 -10.16
N TRP A 194 -18.15 23.52 -11.20
CA TRP A 194 -16.80 23.89 -11.63
C TRP A 194 -16.82 25.20 -12.43
N GLU A 195 -16.81 26.32 -11.73
CA GLU A 195 -16.80 27.67 -12.32
C GLU A 195 -15.56 28.45 -11.87
N ASN A 196 -14.63 28.72 -12.78
CA ASN A 196 -13.38 29.45 -12.49
C ASN A 196 -13.20 30.71 -13.36
N ALA A 197 -14.28 31.31 -13.86
CA ALA A 197 -14.19 32.44 -14.80
C ALA A 197 -13.47 33.67 -14.22
N ASN A 198 -13.53 33.86 -12.91
CA ASN A 198 -12.84 34.93 -12.17
C ASN A 198 -11.50 34.48 -11.54
N CYS A 199 -11.01 33.29 -11.90
CA CYS A 199 -9.76 32.69 -11.40
C CYS A 199 -9.70 32.40 -9.89
N TRP A 200 -10.84 32.33 -9.19
CA TRP A 200 -10.86 32.09 -7.74
C TRP A 200 -10.30 30.72 -7.31
N LEU A 201 -10.56 29.64 -8.07
CA LEU A 201 -10.02 28.31 -7.79
C LEU A 201 -8.49 28.29 -7.92
N THR A 202 -7.97 29.04 -8.90
CA THR A 202 -6.53 29.25 -9.07
C THR A 202 -5.96 30.05 -7.90
N ALA A 203 -6.66 31.10 -7.46
CA ALA A 203 -6.24 31.93 -6.34
C ALA A 203 -6.19 31.16 -5.01
N ILE A 204 -7.01 30.14 -4.79
CA ILE A 204 -6.93 29.31 -3.59
C ILE A 204 -6.02 28.08 -3.74
N GLU A 205 -5.39 27.88 -4.91
CA GLU A 205 -4.55 26.72 -5.24
C GLU A 205 -5.31 25.38 -5.17
N PHE A 206 -6.54 25.36 -5.70
CA PHE A 206 -7.37 24.16 -5.73
C PHE A 206 -6.65 23.00 -6.44
N GLY A 207 -6.68 21.80 -5.84
CA GLY A 207 -6.15 20.56 -6.40
C GLY A 207 -4.63 20.47 -6.56
N LYS A 208 -3.88 21.49 -6.18
CA LYS A 208 -2.43 21.55 -6.44
C LYS A 208 -1.63 20.44 -5.74
N ALA A 209 -1.99 20.08 -4.50
CA ALA A 209 -1.34 18.99 -3.78
C ALA A 209 -1.78 17.62 -4.32
N ALA A 210 -3.08 17.46 -4.64
CA ALA A 210 -3.59 16.24 -5.28
C ALA A 210 -2.86 15.95 -6.60
N MET A 211 -2.69 16.97 -7.46
CA MET A 211 -1.93 16.85 -8.71
C MET A 211 -0.48 16.44 -8.49
N HIS A 212 0.19 16.96 -7.45
CA HIS A 212 1.57 16.59 -7.14
C HIS A 212 1.68 15.13 -6.71
N ILE A 213 0.76 14.68 -5.85
CA ILE A 213 0.70 13.29 -5.38
C ILE A 213 0.48 12.33 -6.56
N GLU A 214 -0.47 12.65 -7.45
CA GLU A 214 -0.75 11.86 -8.65
C GLU A 214 0.45 11.83 -9.62
N ALA A 215 1.09 12.98 -9.84
CA ALA A 215 2.27 13.06 -10.70
C ALA A 215 3.45 12.26 -10.14
N GLU A 216 3.69 12.34 -8.83
CA GLU A 216 4.71 11.52 -8.18
C GLU A 216 4.40 10.02 -8.25
N ALA A 217 3.14 9.63 -8.03
CA ALA A 217 2.74 8.22 -8.11
C ALA A 217 2.99 7.67 -9.52
N LYS A 218 2.59 8.42 -10.55
CA LYS A 218 2.83 8.07 -11.95
C LYS A 218 4.32 8.00 -12.29
N ALA A 219 5.14 8.92 -11.74
CA ALA A 219 6.58 8.89 -11.94
C ALA A 219 7.24 7.66 -11.29
N ARG A 220 6.80 7.27 -10.08
CA ARG A 220 7.26 6.05 -9.40
C ARG A 220 6.90 4.78 -10.19
N GLU A 221 5.68 4.73 -10.72
CA GLU A 221 5.23 3.61 -11.56
C GLU A 221 6.06 3.50 -12.85
N ALA A 222 6.25 4.60 -13.57
CA ALA A 222 7.09 4.61 -14.77
C ALA A 222 8.56 4.22 -14.48
N GLN A 223 9.10 4.64 -13.34
CA GLN A 223 10.44 4.23 -12.91
C GLN A 223 10.53 2.72 -12.67
N ARG A 224 9.49 2.12 -12.08
CA ARG A 224 9.41 0.67 -11.82
C ARG A 224 9.31 -0.13 -13.12
N GLU A 225 8.46 0.28 -14.04
CA GLU A 225 8.35 -0.35 -15.37
C GLU A 225 9.68 -0.29 -16.15
N SER A 226 10.36 0.86 -16.09
CA SER A 226 11.67 1.04 -16.72
C SER A 226 12.74 0.15 -16.07
N ALA A 227 12.70 -0.06 -14.76
CA ALA A 227 13.64 -0.93 -14.05
C ALA A 227 13.44 -2.40 -14.46
N ALA A 228 12.19 -2.88 -14.49
CA ALA A 228 11.86 -4.24 -14.95
C ALA A 228 12.30 -4.44 -16.42
N THR A 229 12.02 -3.46 -17.28
CA THR A 229 12.44 -3.46 -18.69
C THR A 229 13.97 -3.52 -18.84
N THR A 230 14.70 -2.76 -18.04
CA THR A 230 16.18 -2.74 -18.07
C THR A 230 16.79 -4.09 -17.69
N LEU A 231 16.15 -4.78 -16.74
CA LEU A 231 16.55 -6.12 -16.31
C LEU A 231 16.04 -7.23 -17.24
N GLY A 232 15.19 -6.90 -18.23
CA GLY A 232 14.62 -7.86 -19.16
C GLY A 232 13.67 -8.85 -18.50
N ILE A 233 13.05 -8.48 -17.38
CA ILE A 233 12.10 -9.31 -16.64
C ILE A 233 10.70 -8.69 -16.66
N PRO A 234 9.63 -9.50 -16.65
CA PRO A 234 8.27 -9.01 -16.44
C PRO A 234 8.13 -8.25 -15.13
N VAL A 235 7.21 -7.27 -15.07
CA VAL A 235 7.00 -6.44 -13.87
C VAL A 235 6.52 -7.29 -12.70
N GLU A 236 5.69 -8.29 -12.97
CA GLU A 236 5.15 -9.22 -11.98
C GLU A 236 6.27 -10.02 -11.31
N LEU A 237 7.25 -10.48 -12.10
CA LEU A 237 8.41 -11.19 -11.58
C LEU A 237 9.33 -10.26 -10.78
N ALA A 238 9.44 -8.99 -11.18
CA ALA A 238 10.19 -7.99 -10.40
C ALA A 238 9.56 -7.76 -9.02
N ASP A 239 8.23 -7.85 -8.91
CA ASP A 239 7.52 -7.72 -7.63
C ASP A 239 7.74 -8.91 -6.73
N GLU A 240 7.60 -10.13 -7.26
CA GLU A 240 7.87 -11.36 -6.53
C GLU A 240 9.31 -11.36 -6.00
N LEU A 241 10.29 -10.99 -6.83
CA LEU A 241 11.68 -10.85 -6.41
C LEU A 241 11.87 -9.73 -5.38
N GLY A 242 11.08 -8.66 -5.45
CA GLY A 242 11.09 -7.56 -4.49
C GLY A 242 10.53 -7.95 -3.11
N THR A 243 9.76 -9.04 -3.00
CA THR A 243 9.29 -9.57 -1.70
C THR A 243 10.35 -10.38 -0.97
N LEU A 244 11.37 -10.89 -1.68
CA LEU A 244 12.43 -11.69 -1.09
C LEU A 244 13.43 -10.83 -0.33
N SER A 245 13.93 -11.37 0.78
CA SER A 245 15.05 -10.79 1.50
C SER A 245 16.33 -10.82 0.64
N PRO A 246 17.32 -9.95 0.92
CA PRO A 246 18.59 -9.95 0.21
C PRO A 246 19.29 -11.33 0.21
N ASP A 247 19.15 -12.10 1.29
CA ASP A 247 19.77 -13.41 1.43
C ASP A 247 19.05 -14.48 0.60
N GLU A 248 17.72 -14.49 0.58
CA GLU A 248 16.93 -15.38 -0.29
C GLU A 248 17.21 -15.11 -1.76
N LEU A 249 17.26 -13.83 -2.14
CA LEU A 249 17.59 -13.44 -3.52
C LEU A 249 19.00 -13.90 -3.90
N ARG A 250 19.96 -13.80 -2.98
CA ARG A 250 21.33 -14.28 -3.17
C ARG A 250 21.36 -15.80 -3.33
N GLN A 251 20.62 -16.55 -2.51
CA GLN A 251 20.53 -18.01 -2.62
C GLN A 251 19.92 -18.43 -3.95
N LEU A 252 18.88 -17.75 -4.42
CA LEU A 252 18.27 -18.00 -5.73
C LEU A 252 19.28 -17.80 -6.87
N VAL A 253 20.05 -16.70 -6.84
CA VAL A 253 21.10 -16.44 -7.83
C VAL A 253 22.19 -17.51 -7.79
N LEU A 254 22.58 -17.99 -6.60
CA LEU A 254 23.56 -19.06 -6.44
C LEU A 254 23.02 -20.39 -7.00
N LYS A 255 21.76 -20.75 -6.73
CA LYS A 255 21.11 -21.94 -7.30
C LYS A 255 21.13 -21.87 -8.83
N VAL A 256 20.70 -20.77 -9.43
CA VAL A 256 20.73 -20.59 -10.90
C VAL A 256 22.14 -20.70 -11.48
N LYS A 257 23.15 -20.12 -10.81
CA LYS A 257 24.56 -20.24 -11.22
C LYS A 257 25.06 -21.68 -11.16
N SER A 258 24.64 -22.46 -10.17
CA SER A 258 25.07 -23.85 -10.01
C SER A 258 24.53 -24.79 -11.10
N HIS A 259 23.33 -24.48 -11.62
CA HIS A 259 22.69 -25.20 -12.74
C HIS A 259 23.16 -24.74 -14.12
N ARG A 260 23.91 -23.63 -14.21
CA ARG A 260 24.44 -23.15 -15.48
C ARG A 260 25.46 -24.15 -16.05
N HIS A 261 25.16 -24.65 -17.25
CA HIS A 261 25.94 -25.57 -18.09
C HIS A 261 27.36 -25.88 -17.60
N ARG A 262 27.50 -26.94 -16.82
CA ARG A 262 28.78 -27.64 -16.70
C ARG A 262 29.07 -28.29 -18.07
N GLN A 263 30.28 -28.12 -18.60
CA GLN A 263 30.66 -28.77 -19.85
C GLN A 263 30.67 -30.28 -19.62
N PHE A 264 29.85 -31.03 -20.37
CA PHE A 264 29.88 -32.48 -20.33
C PHE A 264 31.22 -32.97 -20.92
N PRO A 265 31.94 -33.91 -20.29
CA PRO A 265 33.21 -34.40 -20.83
C PRO A 265 32.99 -35.06 -22.20
N VAL A 266 33.54 -34.47 -23.26
CA VAL A 266 33.53 -35.05 -24.60
C VAL A 266 34.88 -35.71 -24.87
N ARG A 267 34.92 -37.05 -24.89
CA ARG A 267 36.11 -37.82 -25.27
C ARG A 267 35.84 -38.55 -26.58
N ARG A 268 36.45 -38.06 -27.68
CA ARG A 268 36.39 -38.74 -28.98
C ARG A 268 37.62 -39.66 -29.11
N PRO A 269 37.45 -40.99 -29.27
CA PRO A 269 38.59 -41.87 -29.48
C PRO A 269 39.25 -41.57 -30.83
N SER A 270 40.58 -41.53 -30.87
CA SER A 270 41.35 -41.25 -32.10
C SER A 270 41.19 -42.32 -33.18
N ASN A 271 40.79 -43.54 -32.82
CA ASN A 271 40.46 -44.61 -33.75
C ASN A 271 39.28 -45.44 -33.16
N PRO A 272 38.03 -45.11 -33.53
CA PRO A 272 36.84 -45.78 -33.00
C PRO A 272 36.80 -47.28 -33.32
N GLU A 273 37.14 -47.66 -34.55
CA GLU A 273 37.08 -49.04 -35.05
C GLU A 273 38.01 -49.96 -34.25
N ARG A 274 39.25 -49.53 -34.03
CA ARG A 274 40.21 -50.29 -33.22
C ARG A 274 39.73 -50.46 -31.78
N ARG A 275 39.12 -49.44 -31.18
CA ARG A 275 38.58 -49.51 -29.80
C ARG A 275 37.39 -50.45 -29.75
N ILE A 276 36.52 -50.46 -30.76
CA ILE A 276 35.39 -51.40 -30.84
C ILE A 276 35.90 -52.84 -30.87
N THR A 277 36.86 -53.16 -31.74
CA THR A 277 37.43 -54.51 -31.84
C THR A 277 38.10 -54.93 -30.53
N GLN A 278 38.81 -54.01 -29.87
CA GLN A 278 39.47 -54.29 -28.58
C GLN A 278 38.45 -54.53 -27.45
N VAL A 279 37.39 -53.73 -27.38
CA VAL A 279 36.33 -53.90 -26.37
C VAL A 279 35.53 -55.17 -26.64
N ALA A 280 35.25 -55.51 -27.91
CA ALA A 280 34.56 -56.75 -28.28
C ALA A 280 35.40 -57.99 -27.95
N GLY A 281 36.72 -57.95 -28.20
CA GLY A 281 37.65 -58.99 -27.76
C GLY A 281 37.66 -59.15 -26.24
N ALA A 282 37.82 -58.04 -25.50
CA ALA A 282 37.79 -58.06 -24.05
C ALA A 282 36.44 -58.50 -23.45
N ALA A 283 35.32 -58.25 -24.16
CA ALA A 283 34.00 -58.73 -23.76
C ALA A 283 33.83 -60.24 -23.98
N ASN A 284 34.42 -60.81 -25.05
CA ASN A 284 34.43 -62.25 -25.28
C ASN A 284 35.34 -62.99 -24.30
N ASP A 285 36.45 -62.36 -23.91
CA ASP A 285 37.38 -62.89 -22.90
C ASP A 285 36.93 -62.56 -21.46
N ALA A 286 35.78 -61.90 -21.29
CA ALA A 286 35.26 -61.57 -19.97
C ALA A 286 34.85 -62.87 -19.25
N PRO A 287 35.16 -63.01 -17.95
CA PRO A 287 34.78 -64.19 -17.20
C PRO A 287 33.25 -64.30 -17.14
N ASP A 288 32.75 -65.54 -17.20
CA ASP A 288 31.34 -65.80 -16.95
C ASP A 288 30.94 -65.36 -15.54
N ILE A 289 29.69 -64.90 -15.39
CA ILE A 289 29.16 -64.49 -14.09
C ILE A 289 28.94 -65.75 -13.24
N GLU A 290 29.83 -65.98 -12.28
CA GLU A 290 29.67 -67.04 -11.28
C GLU A 290 29.04 -66.51 -9.99
N TYR A 291 27.98 -67.16 -9.54
CA TYR A 291 27.30 -66.82 -8.27
C TYR A 291 27.78 -67.73 -7.15
N GLY A 292 28.69 -67.24 -6.31
CA GLY A 292 29.00 -67.84 -5.02
C GLY A 292 28.05 -67.36 -3.92
N LYS A 293 27.57 -68.24 -3.04
CA LYS A 293 26.96 -67.80 -1.77
C LYS A 293 28.09 -67.29 -0.87
N PRO A 294 28.17 -65.99 -0.52
CA PRO A 294 29.25 -65.49 0.32
C PRO A 294 29.15 -66.14 1.70
N ARG A 295 30.28 -66.59 2.25
CA ARG A 295 30.40 -67.05 3.65
C ARG A 295 30.41 -65.89 4.65
N ARG A 296 29.74 -64.77 4.35
CA ARG A 296 29.62 -63.64 5.26
C ARG A 296 28.46 -63.89 6.23
N ARG A 297 28.59 -63.42 7.48
CA ARG A 297 27.42 -63.26 8.36
C ARG A 297 26.50 -62.24 7.68
N VAL A 298 25.27 -62.63 7.39
CA VAL A 298 24.23 -61.75 6.84
C VAL A 298 23.24 -61.49 7.95
N ARG A 299 22.95 -60.22 8.26
CA ARG A 299 21.88 -59.82 9.17
C ARG A 299 20.54 -60.28 8.56
N THR A 300 19.95 -61.35 9.09
CA THR A 300 18.72 -61.94 8.54
C THR A 300 17.44 -61.30 9.08
N THR A 301 17.53 -60.62 10.22
CA THR A 301 16.40 -60.05 10.99
C THR A 301 15.91 -58.69 10.47
N ASN A 302 16.76 -57.93 9.79
CA ASN A 302 16.48 -56.54 9.38
C ASN A 302 15.34 -56.39 8.37
N ARG A 303 15.08 -57.41 7.55
CA ARG A 303 14.23 -57.27 6.35
C ARG A 303 12.80 -56.85 6.67
N GLU A 304 12.19 -57.44 7.68
CA GLU A 304 10.80 -57.12 8.07
C GLU A 304 10.73 -55.74 8.73
N THR A 305 11.68 -55.42 9.60
CA THR A 305 11.80 -54.10 10.24
C THR A 305 11.94 -52.98 9.21
N LYS A 306 12.76 -53.17 8.17
CA LYS A 306 12.96 -52.15 7.14
C LYS A 306 11.70 -51.89 6.29
N ILE A 307 10.88 -52.91 6.06
CA ILE A 307 9.58 -52.75 5.37
C ILE A 307 8.62 -51.94 6.27
N ALA A 308 8.57 -52.26 7.57
CA ALA A 308 7.74 -51.54 8.54
C ALA A 308 8.19 -50.08 8.70
N ALA A 309 9.50 -49.84 8.79
CA ALA A 309 10.10 -48.51 8.86
C ALA A 309 9.75 -47.67 7.64
N ARG A 310 9.78 -48.28 6.45
CA ARG A 310 9.43 -47.58 5.21
C ARG A 310 8.00 -47.04 5.23
N GLN A 311 7.03 -47.84 5.69
CA GLN A 311 5.64 -47.38 5.79
C GLN A 311 5.48 -46.31 6.85
N TYR A 312 6.06 -46.54 8.04
CA TYR A 312 6.04 -45.59 9.15
C TYR A 312 6.57 -44.20 8.76
N LEU A 313 7.68 -44.18 8.00
CA LEU A 313 8.27 -42.94 7.50
C LEU A 313 7.43 -42.23 6.43
N ILE A 314 6.73 -42.97 5.57
CA ILE A 314 5.81 -42.36 4.60
C ILE A 314 4.68 -41.65 5.36
N ASP A 315 4.11 -42.32 6.35
CA ASP A 315 2.97 -41.79 7.11
C ASP A 315 3.33 -40.52 7.90
N LEU A 316 4.60 -40.35 8.30
CA LEU A 316 5.06 -39.22 9.11
C LEU A 316 5.64 -38.05 8.33
N TYR A 317 6.20 -38.30 7.14
CA TYR A 317 6.94 -37.28 6.38
C TYR A 317 6.29 -36.88 5.07
N THR A 318 5.08 -37.37 4.79
CA THR A 318 4.21 -36.81 3.77
C THR A 318 3.43 -35.62 4.36
N ASN A 319 3.57 -34.45 3.72
CA ASN A 319 2.88 -33.23 4.13
C ASN A 319 1.41 -33.21 3.67
N ASP A 320 0.68 -32.14 4.02
CA ASP A 320 -0.74 -31.97 3.66
C ASP A 320 -1.00 -31.87 2.14
N ASP A 321 0.04 -31.60 1.36
CA ASP A 321 0.01 -31.53 -0.11
C ASP A 321 0.36 -32.89 -0.78
N ASP A 322 0.37 -33.99 -0.01
CA ASP A 322 0.75 -35.34 -0.44
C ASP A 322 2.21 -35.44 -0.96
N GLU A 323 3.10 -34.56 -0.48
CA GLU A 323 4.51 -34.54 -0.83
C GLU A 323 5.39 -35.15 0.27
N LEU A 324 6.18 -36.16 -0.09
CA LEU A 324 7.15 -36.76 0.84
C LEU A 324 8.40 -35.87 0.92
N VAL A 325 8.78 -35.47 2.15
CA VAL A 325 9.87 -34.52 2.40
C VAL A 325 11.09 -35.22 3.01
N CYS A 326 12.28 -34.81 2.60
CA CYS A 326 13.54 -35.32 3.16
C CYS A 326 13.84 -34.70 4.52
N GLN A 327 14.22 -35.52 5.51
CA GLN A 327 14.51 -35.05 6.87
C GLN A 327 15.75 -34.16 7.02
N ILE A 328 16.67 -34.16 6.04
CA ILE A 328 17.92 -33.40 6.12
C ILE A 328 17.85 -32.09 5.34
N CYS A 329 17.38 -32.14 4.09
CA CYS A 329 17.35 -30.95 3.24
C CYS A 329 16.00 -30.24 3.24
N GLU A 330 14.97 -30.84 3.86
CA GLU A 330 13.60 -30.30 3.95
C GLU A 330 12.96 -30.00 2.58
N GLU A 331 13.55 -30.52 1.50
CA GLU A 331 13.01 -30.45 0.14
C GLU A 331 12.19 -31.72 -0.16
N VAL A 332 11.19 -31.56 -1.03
CA VAL A 332 10.39 -32.67 -1.58
C VAL A 332 11.30 -33.69 -2.27
N MET A 333 11.00 -34.99 -2.11
CA MET A 333 11.78 -36.07 -2.71
C MET A 333 11.94 -35.86 -4.24
N PRO A 334 13.14 -36.09 -4.78
CA PRO A 334 13.55 -35.52 -6.07
C PRO A 334 12.84 -36.13 -7.29
N PHE A 335 12.25 -37.32 -7.16
CA PHE A 335 11.50 -37.96 -8.24
C PHE A 335 10.53 -39.03 -7.73
N LYS A 336 9.56 -39.37 -8.58
CA LYS A 336 8.59 -40.45 -8.36
C LYS A 336 8.98 -41.69 -9.17
N LEU A 337 8.72 -42.87 -8.60
CA LEU A 337 8.80 -44.16 -9.25
C LEU A 337 7.68 -44.31 -10.30
N ARG A 338 7.77 -45.36 -11.14
CA ARG A 338 6.75 -45.64 -12.17
C ARG A 338 5.33 -45.81 -11.62
N ASN A 339 5.21 -46.21 -10.36
CA ASN A 339 3.93 -46.38 -9.66
C ASN A 339 3.40 -45.08 -9.02
N GLY A 340 4.07 -43.94 -9.23
CA GLY A 340 3.69 -42.64 -8.68
C GLY A 340 4.17 -42.36 -7.25
N ALA A 341 4.71 -43.36 -6.54
CA ALA A 341 5.26 -43.16 -5.19
C ALA A 341 6.60 -42.42 -5.25
N TYR A 342 6.90 -41.58 -4.25
CA TYR A 342 8.21 -40.93 -4.14
C TYR A 342 9.32 -41.95 -3.90
N TYR A 343 10.45 -41.75 -4.58
CA TYR A 343 11.67 -42.51 -4.26
C TYR A 343 12.39 -41.87 -3.08
N PHE A 344 12.67 -42.69 -2.08
CA PHE A 344 13.49 -42.32 -0.92
C PHE A 344 14.24 -43.54 -0.37
N GLU A 345 15.36 -43.27 0.28
CA GLU A 345 16.19 -44.25 0.96
C GLU A 345 15.78 -44.34 2.43
N THR A 346 15.62 -45.57 2.91
CA THR A 346 15.36 -45.87 4.32
C THR A 346 16.70 -46.21 4.97
N VAL A 347 17.24 -45.25 5.72
CA VAL A 347 18.61 -45.28 6.27
C VAL A 347 18.55 -45.49 7.78
N GLU A 348 19.33 -46.43 8.32
CA GLU A 348 19.42 -46.68 9.76
C GLU A 348 20.15 -45.51 10.43
N PHE A 349 19.60 -44.99 11.53
CA PHE A 349 20.09 -43.77 12.17
C PHE A 349 21.27 -44.03 13.12
N LEU A 350 21.18 -45.08 13.93
CA LEU A 350 22.21 -45.51 14.89
C LEU A 350 22.45 -47.02 14.80
N ASP A 351 23.66 -47.50 15.06
CA ASP A 351 23.93 -48.93 15.17
C ASP A 351 23.45 -49.50 16.52
N LEU A 352 22.22 -50.03 16.55
CA LEU A 352 21.60 -50.59 17.75
C LEU A 352 21.61 -52.13 17.75
N GLU A 353 21.70 -52.74 18.94
CA GLU A 353 21.67 -54.21 19.09
C GLU A 353 20.35 -54.84 18.61
N ARG A 354 19.26 -54.08 18.66
CA ARG A 354 17.91 -54.52 18.30
C ARG A 354 17.36 -53.71 17.14
N GLU A 355 16.57 -54.37 16.32
CA GLU A 355 15.98 -53.78 15.12
C GLU A 355 14.73 -52.99 15.49
N HIS A 356 14.80 -51.67 15.38
CA HIS A 356 13.68 -50.78 15.65
C HIS A 356 13.32 -50.01 14.39
N ARG A 357 12.03 -49.96 14.06
CA ARG A 357 11.58 -49.24 12.85
C ARG A 357 11.68 -47.72 13.02
N GLU A 358 11.64 -47.26 14.27
CA GLU A 358 11.81 -45.89 14.73
C GLU A 358 13.26 -45.40 14.54
N ASN A 359 14.22 -46.31 14.40
CA ASN A 359 15.64 -45.99 14.21
C ASN A 359 16.02 -45.79 12.72
N TYR A 360 15.07 -45.32 11.90
CA TYR A 360 15.30 -45.13 10.47
C TYR A 360 14.90 -43.72 10.03
N LEU A 361 15.56 -43.23 8.99
CA LEU A 361 15.32 -41.92 8.40
C LEU A 361 14.79 -42.01 6.96
N ALA A 362 13.95 -41.04 6.60
CA ALA A 362 13.45 -40.79 5.24
C ALA A 362 14.35 -39.77 4.52
N LEU A 363 15.32 -40.27 3.75
CA LEU A 363 16.30 -39.42 3.09
C LEU A 363 16.19 -39.48 1.57
N CYS A 364 16.43 -38.34 0.91
CA CYS A 364 16.64 -38.32 -0.54
C CYS A 364 17.93 -39.08 -0.91
N PRO A 365 18.11 -39.52 -2.16
CA PRO A 365 19.30 -40.28 -2.58
C PRO A 365 20.62 -39.58 -2.27
N THR A 366 20.64 -38.26 -2.37
CA THR A 366 21.84 -37.46 -2.12
C THR A 366 22.15 -37.36 -0.63
N CYS A 367 21.17 -37.03 0.21
CA CYS A 367 21.35 -36.97 1.67
C CYS A 367 21.67 -38.35 2.25
N SER A 368 21.03 -39.41 1.75
CA SER A 368 21.36 -40.79 2.13
C SER A 368 22.81 -41.14 1.81
N ALA A 369 23.31 -40.79 0.63
CA ALA A 369 24.70 -41.02 0.26
C ALA A 369 25.66 -40.18 1.11
N LYS A 370 25.32 -38.91 1.40
CA LYS A 370 26.12 -38.07 2.30
C LYS A 370 26.20 -38.68 3.70
N PHE A 371 25.07 -39.12 4.26
CA PHE A 371 24.99 -39.73 5.59
C PHE A 371 25.79 -41.04 5.67
N ASN A 372 25.60 -41.96 4.72
CA ASN A 372 26.27 -43.28 4.79
C ASN A 372 27.78 -43.24 4.50
N TYR A 373 28.27 -42.27 3.72
CA TYR A 373 29.63 -42.32 3.17
C TYR A 373 30.49 -41.07 3.44
N ALA A 374 29.88 -39.99 3.93
CA ALA A 374 30.54 -38.71 4.14
C ALA A 374 30.04 -38.00 5.41
N ASP A 375 29.44 -38.74 6.35
CA ASP A 375 29.14 -38.23 7.67
C ASP A 375 30.39 -38.25 8.54
N ALA A 376 30.61 -37.17 9.28
CA ALA A 376 31.71 -37.01 10.22
C ALA A 376 31.23 -37.06 11.68
N THR A 377 29.92 -37.08 11.93
CA THR A 377 29.33 -37.18 13.27
C THR A 377 29.30 -38.65 13.72
N THR A 378 29.67 -38.91 14.98
CA THR A 378 29.67 -40.30 15.51
C THR A 378 28.30 -40.69 16.08
N ASP A 379 28.01 -41.99 16.14
CA ASP A 379 26.78 -42.51 16.74
C ASP A 379 26.59 -42.04 18.19
N GLU A 380 27.66 -41.89 18.97
CA GLU A 380 27.57 -41.35 20.34
C GLU A 380 27.12 -39.88 20.37
N GLU A 381 27.63 -39.06 19.44
CA GLU A 381 27.24 -37.64 19.31
C GLU A 381 25.78 -37.51 18.87
N LEU A 382 25.35 -38.35 17.92
CA LEU A 382 23.96 -38.42 17.47
C LEU A 382 23.03 -38.86 18.59
N LEU A 383 23.42 -39.88 19.38
CA LEU A 383 22.65 -40.37 20.52
C LEU A 383 22.48 -39.27 21.58
N GLU A 384 23.58 -38.64 22.01
CA GLU A 384 23.54 -37.59 23.04
C GLU A 384 22.70 -36.39 22.59
N SER A 385 22.85 -35.99 21.32
CA SER A 385 22.07 -34.90 20.73
C SER A 385 20.58 -35.23 20.67
N THR A 386 20.22 -36.47 20.30
CA THR A 386 18.83 -36.92 20.21
C THR A 386 18.15 -36.99 21.58
N LEU A 387 18.87 -37.37 22.65
CA LEU A 387 18.31 -37.41 24.00
C LEU A 387 18.09 -36.01 24.60
N ARG A 388 18.85 -35.00 24.16
CA ARG A 388 18.82 -33.64 24.75
C ARG A 388 18.11 -32.58 23.91
N VAL A 389 17.81 -32.85 22.64
CA VAL A 389 17.22 -31.84 21.73
C VAL A 389 15.83 -31.36 22.19
N GLU A 390 15.62 -30.05 22.30
CA GLU A 390 14.29 -29.48 22.62
C GLU A 390 13.53 -29.02 21.36
N ASN A 391 14.21 -28.86 20.22
CA ASN A 391 13.69 -28.21 19.01
C ASN A 391 13.43 -29.15 17.82
N ASP A 392 13.29 -30.46 18.07
CA ASP A 392 13.09 -31.50 17.04
C ASP A 392 14.17 -31.59 15.94
N THR A 393 15.36 -31.00 16.16
CA THR A 393 16.46 -30.97 15.18
C THR A 393 17.77 -31.47 15.78
N VAL A 394 18.36 -32.49 15.16
CA VAL A 394 19.66 -33.04 15.55
C VAL A 394 20.73 -32.55 14.58
N SER A 395 21.81 -31.96 15.08
CA SER A 395 22.92 -31.47 14.25
C SER A 395 23.75 -32.60 13.68
N VAL A 396 24.17 -32.47 12.42
CA VAL A 396 25.01 -33.45 11.70
C VAL A 396 26.04 -32.75 10.82
N SER A 397 27.17 -33.41 10.54
CA SER A 397 28.23 -32.89 9.66
C SER A 397 28.37 -33.75 8.42
N LEU A 398 27.80 -33.28 7.29
CA LEU A 398 27.67 -34.05 6.07
C LEU A 398 28.54 -33.48 4.95
N ALA A 399 29.55 -34.22 4.51
CA ALA A 399 30.46 -33.84 3.44
C ALA A 399 31.16 -32.48 3.67
N HIS A 400 31.61 -32.23 4.91
CA HIS A 400 32.22 -30.97 5.36
C HIS A 400 31.28 -29.75 5.42
N GLU A 401 29.97 -29.99 5.41
CA GLU A 401 28.94 -28.96 5.60
C GLU A 401 28.17 -29.26 6.89
N GLU A 402 27.93 -28.23 7.72
CA GLU A 402 27.01 -28.35 8.86
C GLU A 402 25.57 -28.47 8.35
N GLY A 403 24.83 -29.43 8.89
CA GLY A 403 23.43 -29.68 8.56
C GLY A 403 22.65 -30.12 9.78
N THR A 404 21.35 -30.34 9.60
CA THR A 404 20.44 -30.79 10.65
C THR A 404 19.51 -31.88 10.13
N ILE A 405 19.16 -32.83 11.00
CA ILE A 405 18.08 -33.80 10.78
C ILE A 405 16.86 -33.28 11.52
N ARG A 406 15.79 -32.99 10.78
CA ARG A 406 14.48 -32.59 11.32
C ARG A 406 13.62 -33.82 11.59
N PHE A 407 13.13 -33.93 12.82
CA PHE A 407 12.14 -34.92 13.23
C PHE A 407 10.76 -34.26 13.32
N VAL A 408 9.71 -35.04 13.07
CA VAL A 408 8.37 -34.70 13.56
C VAL A 408 8.28 -35.17 15.01
N GLU A 409 7.49 -34.46 15.83
CA GLU A 409 7.40 -34.70 17.28
C GLU A 409 7.12 -36.17 17.61
N THR A 410 6.16 -36.80 16.93
CA THR A 410 5.83 -38.23 17.09
C THR A 410 7.04 -39.13 16.87
N HIS A 411 7.82 -38.89 15.81
CA HIS A 411 8.99 -39.70 15.50
C HIS A 411 10.07 -39.55 16.57
N LEU A 412 10.30 -38.33 17.04
CA LEU A 412 11.32 -38.06 18.07
C LEU A 412 10.95 -38.73 19.40
N ILE A 413 9.69 -38.67 19.81
CA ILE A 413 9.20 -39.32 21.03
C ILE A 413 9.37 -40.85 20.93
N ASP A 414 8.95 -41.43 19.81
CA ASP A 414 9.06 -42.88 19.55
C ASP A 414 10.52 -43.33 19.55
N LEU A 415 11.40 -42.59 18.88
CA LEU A 415 12.84 -42.86 18.82
C LEU A 415 13.47 -42.78 20.22
N ARG A 416 13.14 -41.76 21.02
CA ARG A 416 13.64 -41.64 22.41
C ARG A 416 13.20 -42.78 23.30
N ALA A 417 11.95 -43.23 23.15
CA ALA A 417 11.43 -44.36 23.92
C ALA A 417 12.22 -45.64 23.61
N VAL A 418 12.59 -45.86 22.34
CA VAL A 418 13.45 -46.97 21.94
C VAL A 418 14.86 -46.82 22.53
N LEU A 419 15.49 -45.65 22.35
CA LEU A 419 16.86 -45.41 22.81
C LEU A 419 16.99 -45.54 24.33
N GLY A 420 16.00 -45.08 25.10
CA GLY A 420 15.98 -45.23 26.56
C GLY A 420 15.86 -46.68 27.05
N VAL A 421 15.40 -47.60 26.21
CA VAL A 421 15.30 -49.04 26.53
C VAL A 421 16.52 -49.83 26.04
N THR A 422 17.19 -49.34 24.99
CA THR A 422 18.31 -50.03 24.34
C THR A 422 19.70 -49.49 24.72
N ALA A 423 19.80 -48.32 25.35
CA ALA A 423 21.06 -47.70 25.76
C ALA A 423 21.58 -48.13 27.15
N GLU A 424 20.85 -48.98 27.88
CA GLU A 424 21.38 -49.66 29.08
C GLU A 424 21.93 -51.05 28.71
N VAL A 425 23.23 -51.11 28.36
CA VAL A 425 24.25 -52.08 28.85
C VAL A 425 25.62 -51.40 28.86
#